data_AF-A0A1J4V640-F1
#
_entry.id   AF-A0A1J4V640-F1
#
_cell.length_a   1.000
_cell.length_b   1.000
_cell.length_c   1.000
_cell.angle_alpha   90.00
_cell.angle_beta   90.00
_cell.angle_gamma   90.00
#
_symmetry.space_group_name_H-M   'P 1'
#
loop_
_entity.id
_entity.type
_entity.pdbx_description
1 polymer ?
#
loop_
_entity_poly.entity_id
_entity_poly.type
_entity_poly.pdbx_seq_one_letter_code
_entity_poly.pdbx_strand_id
1 'polypeptide(L)' 'MNISKKYIVDEHGTPKEVVILLKDFRKIEELLGLDLDNEAVKQLRAARKDRESGNKAAYLELDSV' A
#
# COMPACT_ATOMS: atom_id res chain seq x y z
N MET A 1 -9.61 -6.59 7.12
CA MET A 1 -8.95 -7.46 6.12
C MET A 1 -8.77 -8.83 6.75
N ASN A 2 -9.27 -9.91 6.13
CA ASN A 2 -9.04 -11.27 6.62
C ASN A 2 -8.01 -11.94 5.72
N ILE A 3 -6.86 -12.35 6.28
CA ILE A 3 -5.76 -12.96 5.54
C ILE A 3 -5.72 -14.43 5.93
N SER A 4 -5.94 -15.31 4.95
CA SER A 4 -5.77 -16.74 5.17
C SER A 4 -4.28 -17.05 5.30
N LYS A 5 -3.87 -17.53 6.48
CA LYS A 5 -2.46 -17.76 6.79
C LYS A 5 -2.24 -19.10 7.48
N LYS A 6 -1.12 -19.74 7.16
CA LYS A 6 -0.62 -20.96 7.82
C LYS A 6 0.79 -20.68 8.35
N TYR A 7 1.00 -20.90 9.64
CA TYR A 7 2.32 -20.78 10.26
C TYR A 7 3.12 -22.08 10.09
N ILE A 8 4.40 -21.93 9.80
CA ILE A 8 5.40 -23.00 9.89
C ILE A 8 6.19 -22.73 11.17
N VAL A 9 6.22 -23.71 12.06
CA VAL A 9 6.85 -23.61 13.39
C VAL A 9 8.16 -24.38 13.44
N ASP A 10 9.04 -23.98 14.34
CA ASP A 10 10.28 -24.71 14.66
C ASP A 10 10.04 -25.87 15.63
N GLU A 11 11.14 -26.49 16.08
CA GLU A 11 11.16 -27.63 17.01
C GLU A 11 10.52 -27.32 18.37
N HIS A 12 10.49 -26.05 18.76
CA HIS A 12 9.89 -25.57 20.01
C HIS A 12 8.45 -25.07 19.83
N GLY A 13 7.90 -25.17 18.62
CA GLY A 13 6.57 -24.67 18.29
C GLY A 13 6.52 -23.15 18.04
N THR A 14 7.68 -22.49 17.91
CA THR A 14 7.74 -21.04 17.64
C THR A 14 7.51 -20.78 16.16
N PRO A 15 6.62 -19.85 15.77
CA PRO A 15 6.42 -19.50 14.36
C PRO A 15 7.69 -18.93 13.75
N LYS A 16 8.19 -19.58 12.70
CA LYS A 16 9.38 -19.15 11.95
C LYS A 16 9.01 -18.54 10.60
N GLU A 17 8.02 -19.11 9.93
CA GLU A 17 7.57 -18.67 8.60
C GLU A 17 6.04 -18.65 8.51
N VAL A 18 5.51 -17.92 7.54
CA VAL A 18 4.07 -17.85 7.27
C VAL A 18 3.81 -18.01 5.79
N VAL A 19 2.88 -18.90 5.45
CA VAL A 19 2.36 -19.07 4.11
C VAL A 19 1.05 -18.32 4.00
N ILE A 20 0.97 -17.42 3.03
CA ILE A 20 -0.23 -16.63 2.70
C ILE A 20 -0.50 -16.70 1.20
N LEU A 21 -1.73 -16.39 0.80
CA LEU A 21 -2.06 -16.28 -0.62
C LEU A 21 -1.36 -15.08 -1.24
N LEU A 22 -0.87 -15.23 -2.48
CA LEU A 22 -0.19 -14.14 -3.20
C LEU A 22 -1.04 -12.87 -3.31
N LYS A 23 -2.36 -13.02 -3.49
CA LYS A 23 -3.30 -11.89 -3.52
C LYS A 23 -3.33 -11.11 -2.20
N ASP A 24 -3.20 -11.81 -1.07
CA ASP A 24 -3.24 -11.19 0.25
C ASP A 24 -1.89 -10.52 0.53
N PHE A 25 -0.79 -11.11 0.06
CA PHE A 25 0.54 -10.48 0.08
C PHE A 25 0.55 -9.16 -0.70
N ARG A 26 0.12 -9.17 -1.97
CA ARG A 26 0.05 -7.95 -2.79
C ARG A 26 -0.82 -6.86 -2.16
N LYS A 27 -1.94 -7.26 -1.56
CA LYS A 27 -2.82 -6.32 -0.85
C LYS A 27 -2.15 -5.70 0.38
N ILE A 28 -1.29 -6.45 1.08
CA ILE A 28 -0.47 -5.89 2.16
C ILE A 28 0.55 -4.90 1.59
N GLU A 29 1.22 -5.23 0.49
CA GLU A 29 2.17 -4.32 -0.17
C GLU A 29 1.50 -3.00 -0.54
N GLU A 30 0.35 -3.04 -1.22
CA GLU A 30 -0.44 -1.86 -1.60
C GLU A 30 -0.86 -1.02 -0.38
N LEU A 31 -1.37 -1.65 0.68
CA LEU A 31 -1.80 -0.95 1.89
C LEU A 31 -0.66 -0.27 2.64
N LEU A 32 0.53 -0.88 2.60
CA LEU A 32 1.74 -0.32 3.20
C LEU A 32 2.48 0.62 2.24
N GLY A 33 2.06 0.71 0.98
CA GLY A 33 2.73 1.47 -0.07
C GLY A 33 4.13 0.93 -0.41
N LEU A 34 4.37 -0.36 -0.19
CA LEU A 34 5.65 -1.01 -0.50
C LEU A 34 5.83 -1.28 -1.99
N ASP A 35 4.73 -1.26 -2.74
CA ASP A 35 4.68 -1.37 -4.19
C ASP A 35 4.95 -0.05 -4.92
N LEU A 36 5.04 1.07 -4.19
CA LEU A 36 5.25 2.40 -4.76
C LEU A 36 6.72 2.64 -5.10
N ASP A 37 6.97 3.08 -6.33
CA ASP A 37 8.28 3.59 -6.71
C ASP A 37 8.53 5.03 -6.20
N ASN A 38 9.76 5.50 -6.34
CA ASN A 38 10.16 6.83 -5.88
C ASN A 38 9.37 7.97 -6.54
N GLU A 39 8.93 7.78 -7.79
CA GLU A 39 8.18 8.81 -8.51
C GLU A 39 6.73 8.85 -8.01
N ALA A 40 6.10 7.69 -7.81
CA ALA A 40 4.78 7.58 -7.19
C ALA A 40 4.78 8.21 -5.77
N VAL A 41 5.80 7.93 -4.96
CA VAL A 41 5.95 8.56 -3.63
C VAL A 41 6.06 10.08 -3.74
N LYS A 42 6.84 10.59 -4.70
CA LYS A 42 7.00 12.03 -4.93
C LYS A 42 5.69 12.68 -5.35
N GLN A 43 4.96 12.06 -6.27
CA GLN A 43 3.66 12.54 -6.73
C GLN A 43 2.62 12.58 -5.61
N LEU A 44 2.54 11.53 -4.80
CA LEU A 44 1.65 11.50 -3.63
C LEU A 44 1.96 12.61 -2.63
N ARG A 45 3.26 12.89 -2.38
CA ARG A 45 3.67 14.01 -1.51
C ARG A 45 3.28 15.36 -2.10
N ALA A 46 3.45 15.56 -3.41
CA ALA A 46 3.04 16.78 -4.09
C ALA A 46 1.52 16.98 -3.99
N ALA A 47 0.74 15.96 -4.35
CA ALA A 47 -0.71 15.98 -4.28
C ALA A 47 -1.22 16.28 -2.86
N ARG A 48 -0.57 15.70 -1.83
CA ARG A 48 -0.87 16.01 -0.42
C ARG A 48 -0.66 17.50 -0.12
N LYS A 49 0.48 18.06 -0.55
CA LYS A 49 0.79 19.48 -0.34
C LYS A 49 -0.20 20.39 -1.06
N ASP A 50 -0.57 20.06 -2.30
CA ASP A 50 -1.57 20.81 -3.06
C ASP A 50 -2.94 20.79 -2.38
N ARG A 51 -3.35 19.63 -1.84
CA ARG A 51 -4.57 19.49 -1.04
C ARG A 51 -4.53 20.32 0.25
N GLU A 52 -3.45 20.24 1.02
CA GLU A 52 -3.30 20.95 2.30
C GLU A 52 -3.21 22.47 2.13
N SER A 53 -2.64 22.94 1.00
CA SER A 53 -2.56 24.36 0.65
C SER A 53 -3.78 24.90 -0.10
N GLY A 54 -4.73 24.04 -0.47
CA GLY A 54 -5.93 24.43 -1.23
C GLY A 54 -5.64 24.85 -2.67
N ASN A 55 -4.55 24.34 -3.27
CA ASN A 55 -4.14 24.67 -4.64
C ASN A 55 -5.07 24.03 -5.68
N LYS A 56 -6.19 24.68 -5.97
CA LYS A 56 -7.20 24.20 -6.93
C LYS A 56 -6.68 24.08 -8.37
N ALA A 57 -5.63 24.82 -8.74
CA ALA A 57 -5.05 24.75 -10.08
C ALA A 57 -4.33 23.41 -10.36
N ALA A 58 -4.02 22.63 -9.33
CA ALA A 58 -3.45 21.28 -9.48
C ALA A 58 -4.51 20.20 -9.79
N TYR A 59 -5.81 20.53 -9.74
CA TYR A 59 -6.90 19.58 -9.96
C TYR A 59 -7.47 19.71 -11.38
N LEU A 60 -7.94 18.59 -11.92
CA LEU A 60 -8.72 18.57 -13.15
C LEU A 60 -10.21 18.71 -12.82
N GLU A 61 -10.96 19.38 -13.69
CA GLU A 61 -12.41 19.43 -13.58
C GLU A 61 -13.01 18.05 -13.82
N LEU A 62 -14.06 17.70 -13.08
CA LEU A 62 -14.71 16.38 -13.19
C LEU A 62 -15.19 16.09 -14.62
N ASP A 63 -15.64 17.11 -15.35
CA ASP A 63 -16.12 16.99 -16.74
C ASP A 63 -14.99 16.78 -17.76
N SER A 64 -13.72 16.80 -17.32
CA SER A 64 -12.54 16.64 -18.19
C SER A 64 -11.92 15.24 -18.18
N VAL A 65 -12.54 14.27 -17.48
CA VAL A 65 -12.07 12.88 -17.33
C VAL A 65 -13.10 11.89 -17.86
#